data_AF-A0A2D4PLV3-F1
#
_entry.id   AF-A0A2D4PLV3-F1
#
_cell.length_a   1.000
_cell.length_b   1.000
_cell.length_c   1.000
_cell.angle_alpha   90.00
_cell.angle_beta   90.00
_cell.angle_gamma   90.00
#
_symmetry.space_group_name_H-M   'P 1'
#
loop_
_entity.id
_entity.type
_entity.pdbx_description
1 polymer ?
#
loop_
_entity_poly.entity_id
_entity_poly.type
_entity_poly.pdbx_seq_one_letter_code
_entity_poly.pdbx_strand_id
1 'polypeptide(L)'
;SYYTHRHGNPEEEEWLTAERMAEWIQQNNILSIVLRDSLHQPQYVEKLEKILRFVIKEKALTLQDLDNIWAAQAGKHEAIVKNVHDLLAKLAWDFSPEQLDHLFDCFKASWTNASKKQREKLLELIRRLAEDDKDGVMAHKVLNLLWNLAHSDDVPVDIMDQALSAHIKILDYSCSQDRDTQKIQWIDRFIEELRTNDKWV
;
A
#
# COMPACT_ATOMS: atom_id res chain seq x y z
N SER A 1 -54.42 29.44 25.64
CA SER A 1 -53.16 28.78 26.05
C SER A 1 -52.28 28.61 24.83
N TYR A 2 -51.32 29.51 24.64
CA TYR A 2 -50.39 29.48 23.52
C TYR A 2 -49.16 28.66 23.93
N TYR A 3 -48.93 27.52 23.27
CA TYR A 3 -47.63 26.87 23.28
C TYR A 3 -46.73 27.61 22.30
N THR A 4 -45.81 28.40 22.82
CA THR A 4 -44.71 28.98 22.05
C THR A 4 -43.77 27.86 21.64
N HIS A 5 -43.72 27.58 20.34
CA HIS A 5 -42.65 26.81 19.73
C HIS A 5 -41.32 27.47 20.10
N ARG A 6 -40.53 26.78 20.93
CA ARG A 6 -39.12 27.08 21.14
C ARG A 6 -38.45 27.03 19.78
N HIS A 7 -37.98 28.17 19.31
CA HIS A 7 -36.99 28.23 18.23
C HIS A 7 -35.81 27.35 18.66
N GLY A 8 -35.61 26.23 17.96
CA GLY A 8 -34.37 25.47 18.05
C GLY A 8 -33.23 26.39 17.67
N ASN A 9 -32.22 26.46 18.53
CA ASN A 9 -31.05 27.30 18.30
C ASN A 9 -30.31 26.75 17.05
N PRO A 10 -30.08 27.56 16.00
CA PRO A 10 -29.28 27.12 14.84
C PRO A 10 -27.79 26.91 15.21
N GLU A 11 -27.37 27.33 16.40
CA GLU A 11 -25.98 27.28 16.87
C GLU A 11 -25.57 25.96 17.54
N GLU A 12 -26.44 24.95 17.59
CA GLU A 12 -26.00 23.57 17.78
C GLU A 12 -25.58 22.97 16.42
N GLU A 13 -24.80 23.72 15.64
CA GLU A 13 -23.96 23.12 14.62
C GLU A 13 -23.11 22.06 15.33
N GLU A 14 -23.22 20.80 14.88
CA GLU A 14 -22.51 19.64 15.39
C GLU A 14 -21.02 19.99 15.59
N TRP A 15 -20.63 20.35 16.82
CA TRP A 15 -19.30 20.91 17.07
C TRP A 15 -18.17 19.93 16.72
N LEU A 16 -18.51 18.64 16.75
CA LEU A 16 -17.66 17.51 16.40
C LEU A 16 -17.98 17.04 14.98
N THR A 17 -17.35 17.66 13.98
CA THR A 17 -17.40 17.19 12.59
C THR A 17 -16.24 16.24 12.30
N ALA A 18 -16.38 15.40 11.27
CA ALA A 18 -15.30 14.52 10.82
C ALA A 18 -14.05 15.31 10.40
N GLU A 19 -14.24 16.43 9.71
CA GLU A 19 -13.18 17.37 9.32
C GLU A 19 -12.41 17.90 10.54
N ARG A 20 -13.13 18.43 11.56
CA ARG A 20 -12.49 18.93 12.79
C ARG A 20 -11.74 17.84 13.55
N MET A 21 -12.26 16.62 13.55
CA MET A 21 -11.58 15.48 14.17
C MET A 21 -10.31 15.12 13.40
N ALA A 22 -10.33 15.13 12.07
CA ALA A 22 -9.15 14.88 11.24
C ALA A 22 -8.07 15.96 11.44
N GLU A 23 -8.46 17.24 11.46
CA GLU A 23 -7.56 18.37 11.77
C GLU A 23 -6.94 18.20 13.17
N TRP A 24 -7.74 17.84 14.17
CA TRP A 24 -7.25 17.63 15.52
C TRP A 24 -6.25 16.46 15.58
N ILE A 25 -6.51 15.36 14.87
CA ILE A 25 -5.59 14.21 14.78
C ILE A 25 -4.24 14.65 14.21
N GLN A 26 -4.24 15.46 13.15
CA GLN A 26 -3.03 16.01 12.54
C GLN A 26 -2.28 16.95 13.50
N GLN A 27 -2.97 17.96 14.05
CA GLN A 27 -2.37 18.97 14.92
C GLN A 27 -1.71 18.37 16.16
N ASN A 28 -2.27 17.27 16.67
CA ASN A 28 -1.74 16.59 17.86
C ASN A 28 -0.76 15.46 17.51
N ASN A 29 -0.41 15.27 16.24
CA ASN A 29 0.49 14.22 15.76
C ASN A 29 0.10 12.82 16.27
N ILE A 30 -1.21 12.53 16.34
CA ILE A 30 -1.71 11.31 16.97
C ILE A 30 -1.15 10.07 16.26
N LEU A 31 -1.05 10.10 14.92
CA LEU A 31 -0.47 9.00 14.14
C LEU A 31 0.97 8.68 14.57
N SER A 32 1.80 9.70 14.78
CA SER A 32 3.17 9.54 15.27
C SER A 32 3.25 8.99 16.69
N ILE A 33 2.20 9.14 17.50
CA ILE A 33 2.13 8.60 18.86
C ILE A 33 1.74 7.13 18.82
N VAL A 34 0.67 6.79 18.08
CA VAL A 34 0.14 5.42 18.00
C VAL A 34 1.08 4.46 17.27
N LEU A 35 1.96 4.96 16.39
CA LEU A 35 2.94 4.11 15.69
C LEU A 35 4.15 3.72 16.55
N ARG A 36 4.33 4.28 17.75
CA ARG A 36 5.56 4.08 18.54
C ARG A 36 5.63 2.73 19.23
N ASP A 37 4.49 2.19 19.65
CA ASP A 37 4.45 1.01 20.51
C ASP A 37 3.26 0.11 20.18
N SER A 38 3.24 -1.09 20.74
CA SER A 38 2.15 -2.08 20.63
C SER A 38 1.87 -2.60 19.21
N LEU A 39 2.66 -2.24 18.20
CA LEU A 39 2.53 -2.78 16.84
C LEU A 39 2.77 -4.30 16.74
N HIS A 40 3.36 -4.92 17.77
CA HIS A 40 3.47 -6.38 17.86
C HIS A 40 2.13 -7.04 18.20
N GLN A 41 1.15 -6.28 18.70
CA GLN A 41 -0.16 -6.78 19.11
C GLN A 41 -1.18 -6.60 17.98
N PRO A 42 -1.75 -7.68 17.39
CA PRO A 42 -2.69 -7.57 16.28
C PRO A 42 -3.94 -6.74 16.61
N GLN A 43 -4.47 -6.87 17.83
CA GLN A 43 -5.66 -6.11 18.29
C GLN A 43 -5.41 -4.60 18.35
N TYR A 44 -4.16 -4.20 18.62
CA TYR A 44 -3.77 -2.80 18.58
C TYR A 44 -3.72 -2.30 17.13
N VAL A 45 -3.10 -3.09 16.25
CA VAL A 45 -2.99 -2.78 14.82
C VAL A 45 -4.37 -2.69 14.16
N GLU A 46 -5.34 -3.51 14.56
CA GLU A 46 -6.74 -3.40 14.10
C GLU A 46 -7.41 -2.08 14.51
N LYS A 47 -7.09 -1.54 15.70
CA LYS A 47 -7.58 -0.22 16.13
C LYS A 47 -6.89 0.89 15.34
N LEU A 48 -5.58 0.77 15.13
CA LEU A 48 -4.80 1.68 14.30
C LEU A 48 -5.34 1.72 12.86
N GLU A 49 -5.69 0.56 12.29
CA GLU A 49 -6.30 0.46 10.96
C GLU A 49 -7.56 1.32 10.86
N LYS A 50 -8.45 1.28 11.87
CA LYS A 50 -9.68 2.10 11.87
C LYS A 50 -9.38 3.59 11.91
N ILE A 51 -8.37 4.01 12.67
CA ILE A 51 -7.94 5.41 12.72
C ILE A 51 -7.39 5.83 11.36
N LEU A 52 -6.53 5.01 10.75
CA LEU A 52 -5.95 5.31 9.44
C LEU A 52 -7.03 5.38 8.34
N ARG A 53 -7.99 4.45 8.32
CA ARG A 53 -9.12 4.51 7.37
C ARG A 53 -9.92 5.79 7.51
N PHE A 54 -10.16 6.25 8.74
CA PHE A 54 -10.82 7.53 8.98
C PHE A 54 -9.99 8.69 8.40
N VAL A 55 -8.70 8.77 8.71
CA VAL A 55 -7.81 9.84 8.23
C VAL A 55 -7.69 9.84 6.70
N ILE A 56 -7.63 8.67 6.07
CA ILE A 56 -7.61 8.53 4.60
C ILE A 56 -8.91 9.04 4.00
N LYS A 57 -10.06 8.63 4.56
CA LYS A 57 -11.39 9.05 4.10
C LYS A 57 -11.57 10.57 4.14
N GLU A 58 -11.08 11.20 5.21
CA GLU A 58 -11.09 12.67 5.36
C GLU A 58 -9.95 13.37 4.60
N LYS A 59 -9.19 12.64 3.76
CA LYS A 59 -8.07 13.16 2.95
C LYS A 59 -6.97 13.87 3.77
N ALA A 60 -6.82 13.45 5.02
CA ALA A 60 -5.88 14.03 5.97
C ALA A 60 -4.59 13.21 6.13
N LEU A 61 -4.44 12.07 5.43
CA LEU A 61 -3.23 11.25 5.52
C LEU A 61 -2.13 11.86 4.66
N THR A 62 -1.06 12.34 5.30
CA THR A 62 0.06 12.97 4.60
C THR A 62 1.12 11.94 4.18
N LEU A 63 2.01 12.31 3.24
CA LEU A 63 3.15 11.47 2.87
C LEU A 63 4.11 11.25 4.06
N GLN A 64 4.24 12.25 4.95
CA GLN A 64 5.03 12.11 6.17
C GLN A 64 4.43 11.07 7.13
N ASP A 65 3.10 10.93 7.18
CA ASP A 65 2.45 9.87 7.95
C ASP A 65 2.76 8.49 7.35
N LEU A 66 2.78 8.36 6.03
CA LEU A 66 3.21 7.13 5.35
C LEU A 66 4.67 6.80 5.64
N ASP A 67 5.56 7.78 5.66
CA ASP A 67 6.96 7.59 6.08
C ASP A 67 7.03 7.07 7.51
N ASN A 68 6.21 7.60 8.42
CA ASN A 68 6.15 7.15 9.80
C ASN A 68 5.66 5.69 9.90
N ILE A 69 4.64 5.32 9.12
CA ILE A 69 4.12 3.94 9.07
C ILE A 69 5.20 3.01 8.52
N TRP A 70 5.84 3.38 7.41
CA TRP A 70 6.90 2.58 6.78
C TRP A 70 8.12 2.43 7.69
N ALA A 71 8.54 3.49 8.36
CA ALA A 71 9.67 3.48 9.28
C ALA A 71 9.40 2.65 10.55
N ALA A 72 8.14 2.48 10.94
CA ALA A 72 7.77 1.75 12.16
C ALA A 72 8.21 0.27 12.17
N GLN A 73 8.42 -0.34 11.00
CA GLN A 73 8.96 -1.70 10.89
C GLN A 73 10.49 -1.78 10.92
N ALA A 74 11.20 -0.67 10.68
CA ALA A 74 12.65 -0.69 10.48
C ALA A 74 13.39 -1.14 11.76
N GLY A 75 14.23 -2.16 11.64
CA GLY A 75 14.99 -2.72 12.77
C GLY A 75 14.15 -3.38 13.87
N LYS A 76 12.86 -3.64 13.62
CA LYS A 76 11.94 -4.27 14.59
C LYS A 76 11.82 -5.78 14.38
N HIS A 77 11.20 -6.44 15.34
CA HIS A 77 10.91 -7.87 15.29
C HIS A 77 10.00 -8.25 14.11
N GLU A 78 10.14 -9.47 13.58
CA GLU A 78 9.42 -9.91 12.36
C GLU A 78 7.90 -9.81 12.47
N ALA A 79 7.35 -9.99 13.68
CA ALA A 79 5.92 -9.82 13.93
C ALA A 79 5.44 -8.39 13.67
N ILE A 80 6.25 -7.38 14.04
CA ILE A 80 5.94 -5.97 13.79
C ILE A 80 6.02 -5.68 12.29
N VAL A 81 7.09 -6.15 11.63
CA VAL A 81 7.27 -6.02 10.18
C VAL A 81 6.04 -6.56 9.44
N LYS A 82 5.63 -7.79 9.78
CA LYS A 82 4.46 -8.43 9.19
C LYS A 82 3.19 -7.61 9.43
N ASN A 83 2.95 -7.18 10.66
CA ASN A 83 1.75 -6.41 10.99
C ASN A 83 1.68 -5.07 10.24
N VAL A 84 2.82 -4.38 10.08
CA VAL A 84 2.89 -3.13 9.30
C VAL A 84 2.63 -3.40 7.81
N HIS A 85 3.20 -4.46 7.25
CA HIS A 85 2.94 -4.86 5.85
C HIS A 85 1.48 -5.23 5.62
N ASP A 86 0.89 -6.01 6.53
CA ASP A 86 -0.52 -6.40 6.48
C ASP A 86 -1.44 -5.18 6.60
N LEU A 87 -1.08 -4.21 7.45
CA LEU A 87 -1.80 -2.95 7.59
C LEU A 87 -1.78 -2.14 6.29
N LEU A 88 -0.59 -1.93 5.69
CA LEU A 88 -0.46 -1.20 4.43
C LEU A 88 -1.24 -1.87 3.30
N ALA A 89 -1.13 -3.19 3.18
CA ALA A 89 -1.86 -3.95 2.16
C ALA A 89 -3.38 -3.81 2.30
N LYS A 90 -3.92 -3.90 3.53
CA LYS A 90 -5.36 -3.72 3.77
C LYS A 90 -5.89 -2.32 3.45
N LEU A 91 -5.01 -1.32 3.45
CA LEU A 91 -5.34 0.08 3.18
C LEU A 91 -5.09 0.47 1.71
N ALA A 92 -4.47 -0.42 0.91
CA ALA A 92 -4.02 -0.14 -0.44
C ALA A 92 -5.11 0.44 -1.34
N TRP A 93 -6.30 -0.16 -1.31
CA TRP A 93 -7.47 0.29 -2.08
C TRP A 93 -7.92 1.72 -1.76
N ASP A 94 -7.71 2.18 -0.52
CA ASP A 94 -8.14 3.49 -0.06
C ASP A 94 -7.08 4.58 -0.34
N PHE A 95 -5.84 4.20 -0.68
CA PHE A 95 -4.77 5.16 -0.96
C PHE A 95 -4.97 5.88 -2.29
N SER A 96 -4.51 7.13 -2.35
CA SER A 96 -4.40 7.86 -3.60
C SER A 96 -3.25 7.34 -4.47
N PRO A 97 -3.25 7.61 -5.79
CA PRO A 97 -2.12 7.28 -6.65
C PRO A 97 -0.78 7.86 -6.17
N GLU A 98 -0.80 9.07 -5.60
CA GLU A 98 0.40 9.72 -5.03
C GLU A 98 0.92 8.97 -3.80
N GLN A 99 0.01 8.51 -2.93
CA GLN A 99 0.36 7.72 -1.74
C GLN A 99 0.93 6.34 -2.10
N LEU A 100 0.36 5.67 -3.10
CA LEU A 100 0.89 4.40 -3.61
C LEU A 100 2.25 4.58 -4.28
N ASP A 101 2.44 5.67 -5.03
CA ASP A 101 3.73 5.99 -5.65
C ASP A 101 4.82 6.23 -4.60
N HIS A 102 4.48 6.99 -3.55
CA HIS A 102 5.38 7.20 -2.42
C HIS A 102 5.79 5.88 -1.75
N LEU A 103 4.84 4.96 -1.53
CA LEU A 103 5.13 3.62 -1.00
C LEU A 103 6.03 2.79 -1.94
N PHE A 104 5.87 2.95 -3.26
CA PHE A 104 6.76 2.33 -4.25
C PHE A 104 8.19 2.87 -4.16
N ASP A 105 8.36 4.18 -3.90
CA ASP A 105 9.66 4.77 -3.64
C ASP A 105 10.29 4.27 -2.34
N CYS A 106 9.51 4.16 -1.25
CA CYS A 106 9.96 3.55 0.00
C CYS A 106 10.41 2.09 -0.20
N PHE A 107 9.70 1.33 -1.02
CA PHE A 107 10.07 -0.03 -1.41
C PHE A 107 11.42 -0.04 -2.13
N LYS A 108 11.62 0.80 -3.17
CA LYS A 108 12.89 0.85 -3.93
C LYS A 108 14.07 1.18 -3.02
N ALA A 109 13.90 2.16 -2.13
CA ALA A 109 14.93 2.53 -1.15
C ALA A 109 15.27 1.38 -0.19
N SER A 110 14.26 0.62 0.23
CA SER A 110 14.43 -0.54 1.12
C SER A 110 15.07 -1.73 0.39
N TRP A 111 14.76 -1.91 -0.89
CA TRP A 111 15.22 -3.03 -1.72
C TRP A 111 16.75 -3.11 -1.85
N THR A 112 17.40 -1.98 -2.07
CA THR A 112 18.85 -1.89 -2.33
C THR A 112 19.67 -2.48 -1.18
N ASN A 113 19.26 -2.23 0.07
CA ASN A 113 19.99 -2.66 1.27
C ASN A 113 19.33 -3.85 1.98
N ALA A 114 18.26 -4.42 1.41
CA ALA A 114 17.55 -5.54 2.02
C ALA A 114 18.34 -6.85 1.90
N SER A 115 18.37 -7.60 3.01
CA SER A 115 18.76 -9.01 3.01
C SER A 115 17.78 -9.86 2.18
N LYS A 116 18.18 -11.08 1.83
CA LYS A 116 17.35 -12.04 1.09
C LYS A 116 15.93 -12.20 1.66
N LYS A 117 15.82 -12.51 2.96
CA LYS A 117 14.54 -12.68 3.66
C LYS A 117 13.69 -11.40 3.67
N GLN A 118 14.33 -10.23 3.68
CA GLN A 118 13.62 -8.96 3.59
C GLN A 118 13.11 -8.70 2.17
N ARG A 119 13.89 -9.04 1.14
CA ARG A 119 13.47 -8.94 -0.26
C ARG A 119 12.24 -9.80 -0.55
N GLU A 120 12.21 -11.04 -0.04
CA GLU A 120 11.03 -11.91 -0.17
C GLU A 120 9.75 -11.28 0.40
N LYS A 121 9.84 -10.67 1.58
CA LYS A 121 8.71 -10.00 2.23
C LYS A 121 8.31 -8.70 1.52
N LEU A 122 9.30 -7.94 1.05
CA LEU A 122 9.07 -6.72 0.28
C LEU A 122 8.36 -7.04 -1.05
N LEU A 123 8.75 -8.12 -1.74
CA LEU A 123 8.05 -8.58 -2.95
C LEU A 123 6.60 -8.97 -2.65
N GLU A 124 6.35 -9.66 -1.53
CA GLU A 124 4.99 -10.00 -1.12
C GLU A 124 4.14 -8.75 -0.86
N LEU A 125 4.69 -7.76 -0.15
CA LEU A 125 4.00 -6.50 0.12
C LEU A 125 3.69 -5.74 -1.18
N ILE A 126 4.69 -5.54 -2.04
CA ILE A 126 4.51 -4.74 -3.25
C ILE A 126 3.52 -5.40 -4.22
N ARG A 127 3.49 -6.74 -4.26
CA ARG A 127 2.47 -7.49 -5.01
C ARG A 127 1.07 -7.18 -4.50
N ARG A 128 0.84 -7.24 -3.18
CA ARG A 128 -0.47 -6.96 -2.58
C ARG A 128 -0.91 -5.52 -2.80
N LEU A 129 0.01 -4.55 -2.70
CA LEU A 129 -0.27 -3.15 -3.03
C LEU A 129 -0.69 -2.97 -4.50
N ALA A 130 -0.10 -3.74 -5.43
CA ALA A 130 -0.46 -3.73 -6.84
C ALA A 130 -1.77 -4.46 -7.16
N GLU A 131 -2.07 -5.56 -6.43
CA GLU A 131 -3.34 -6.31 -6.58
C GLU A 131 -4.55 -5.44 -6.19
N ASP A 132 -4.43 -4.72 -5.08
CA ASP A 132 -5.48 -3.87 -4.50
C ASP A 132 -5.46 -2.43 -5.04
N ASP A 133 -4.64 -2.13 -6.05
CA ASP A 133 -4.60 -0.83 -6.71
C ASP A 133 -5.80 -0.64 -7.65
N LYS A 134 -6.70 0.26 -7.26
CA LYS A 134 -7.93 0.58 -8.01
C LYS A 134 -7.64 1.22 -9.37
N ASP A 135 -6.63 2.09 -9.44
CA ASP A 135 -6.36 2.90 -10.64
C ASP A 135 -5.35 2.22 -11.58
N GLY A 136 -4.67 1.15 -11.13
CA GLY A 136 -3.76 0.32 -11.94
C GLY A 136 -2.37 0.92 -12.20
N VAL A 137 -2.09 2.12 -11.66
CA VAL A 137 -0.79 2.81 -11.78
C VAL A 137 0.32 2.07 -11.03
N MET A 138 0.04 1.66 -9.79
CA MET A 138 0.93 0.84 -8.99
C MET A 138 1.10 -0.53 -9.63
N ALA A 139 0.02 -1.15 -10.10
CA ALA A 139 0.09 -2.42 -10.81
C ALA A 139 1.04 -2.36 -12.01
N HIS A 140 0.93 -1.33 -12.85
CA HIS A 140 1.81 -1.14 -14.00
C HIS A 140 3.29 -0.98 -13.60
N LYS A 141 3.59 -0.19 -12.56
CA LYS A 141 4.96 0.01 -12.05
C LYS A 141 5.55 -1.29 -11.50
N VAL A 142 4.76 -2.04 -10.73
CA VAL A 142 5.19 -3.30 -10.12
C VAL A 142 5.39 -4.38 -11.17
N LEU A 143 4.51 -4.52 -12.17
CA LEU A 143 4.70 -5.48 -13.26
C LEU A 143 6.01 -5.22 -14.01
N ASN A 144 6.31 -3.96 -14.34
CA ASN A 144 7.60 -3.61 -14.97
C ASN A 144 8.81 -3.90 -14.07
N LEU A 145 8.70 -3.63 -12.77
CA LEU A 145 9.75 -3.97 -11.81
C LEU A 145 9.99 -5.48 -11.78
N LEU A 146 8.93 -6.29 -11.65
CA LEU A 146 9.02 -7.74 -11.57
C LEU A 146 9.58 -8.34 -12.86
N TRP A 147 9.20 -7.79 -14.02
CA TRP A 147 9.79 -8.14 -15.30
C TRP A 147 11.30 -7.91 -15.31
N ASN A 148 11.74 -6.72 -14.93
CA ASN A 148 13.17 -6.39 -14.90
C ASN A 148 13.95 -7.25 -13.90
N LEU A 149 13.35 -7.60 -12.76
CA LEU A 149 13.94 -8.50 -11.77
C LEU A 149 14.10 -9.92 -12.32
N ALA A 150 13.11 -10.42 -13.06
CA ALA A 150 13.17 -11.75 -13.66
C ALA A 150 14.25 -11.88 -14.76
N HIS A 151 14.64 -10.75 -15.37
CA HIS A 151 15.67 -10.67 -16.39
C HIS A 151 17.05 -10.26 -15.85
N SER A 152 17.18 -10.10 -14.54
CA SER A 152 18.43 -9.66 -13.94
C SER A 152 19.31 -10.86 -13.59
N ASP A 153 20.51 -10.92 -14.18
CA ASP A 153 21.51 -11.96 -13.89
C ASP A 153 22.05 -11.90 -12.44
N ASP A 154 21.83 -10.78 -11.74
CA ASP A 154 22.32 -10.52 -10.38
C ASP A 154 21.34 -10.98 -9.28
N VAL A 155 20.17 -11.49 -9.67
CA VAL A 155 19.10 -11.86 -8.74
C VAL A 155 19.09 -13.38 -8.51
N PRO A 156 19.04 -13.86 -7.26
CA PRO A 156 18.92 -15.28 -6.97
C PRO A 156 17.69 -15.91 -7.63
N VAL A 157 17.81 -17.15 -8.09
CA VAL A 157 16.74 -17.90 -8.79
C VAL A 157 15.42 -17.90 -8.02
N ASP A 158 15.48 -18.02 -6.70
CA ASP A 158 14.28 -18.00 -5.85
C ASP A 158 13.55 -16.64 -5.83
N ILE A 159 14.29 -15.53 -5.92
CA ILE A 159 13.71 -14.19 -6.03
C ILE A 159 13.13 -13.97 -7.43
N MET A 160 13.79 -14.51 -8.46
CA MET A 160 13.26 -14.54 -9.83
C MET A 160 11.94 -15.33 -9.92
N ASP A 161 11.90 -16.55 -9.37
CA ASP A 161 10.68 -17.37 -9.32
C ASP A 161 9.55 -16.66 -8.57
N GLN A 162 9.87 -16.02 -7.45
CA GLN A 162 8.91 -15.22 -6.70
C GLN A 162 8.41 -14.02 -7.52
N ALA A 163 9.30 -13.34 -8.26
CA ALA A 163 8.94 -12.21 -9.10
C ALA A 163 8.00 -12.63 -10.24
N LEU A 164 8.29 -13.75 -10.91
CA LEU A 164 7.45 -14.32 -11.96
C LEU A 164 6.08 -14.75 -11.40
N SER A 165 6.06 -15.42 -10.24
CA SER A 165 4.81 -15.81 -9.58
C SER A 165 3.97 -14.58 -9.19
N ALA A 166 4.60 -13.54 -8.68
CA ALA A 166 3.95 -12.28 -8.34
C ALA A 166 3.40 -11.58 -9.59
N HIS A 167 4.14 -11.61 -10.70
CA HIS A 167 3.73 -11.02 -11.96
C HIS A 167 2.45 -11.67 -12.49
N ILE A 168 2.38 -13.00 -12.50
CA ILE A 168 1.18 -13.76 -12.91
C ILE A 168 -0.01 -13.40 -12.02
N LYS A 169 0.19 -13.40 -10.69
CA LYS A 169 -0.87 -13.08 -9.72
C LYS A 169 -1.45 -11.68 -9.93
N ILE A 170 -0.62 -10.67 -10.15
CA ILE A 170 -1.12 -9.30 -10.41
C ILE A 170 -1.96 -9.29 -11.69
N LEU A 171 -1.53 -9.95 -12.77
CA LEU A 171 -2.31 -10.01 -14.01
C LEU A 171 -3.64 -10.77 -13.86
N ASP A 172 -3.72 -11.74 -12.94
CA ASP A 172 -4.94 -12.51 -12.70
C ASP A 172 -5.91 -11.83 -11.73
N TYR A 173 -5.38 -11.15 -10.71
CA TYR A 173 -6.16 -10.68 -9.56
C TYR A 173 -6.24 -9.14 -9.42
N SER A 174 -5.50 -8.36 -10.21
CA SER A 174 -5.58 -6.90 -10.13
C SER A 174 -7.02 -6.43 -10.27
N CYS A 175 -7.42 -5.55 -9.36
CA CYS A 175 -8.77 -4.98 -9.34
C CYS A 175 -8.94 -3.75 -10.26
N SER A 176 -7.88 -3.36 -10.99
CA SER A 176 -7.94 -2.28 -11.97
C SER A 176 -8.87 -2.61 -13.13
N GLN A 177 -9.59 -1.60 -13.63
CA GLN A 177 -10.46 -1.73 -14.80
C GLN A 177 -9.68 -2.10 -16.08
N ASP A 178 -8.40 -1.74 -16.16
CA ASP A 178 -7.54 -1.99 -17.33
C ASP A 178 -6.84 -3.35 -17.29
N ARG A 179 -7.16 -4.22 -16.31
CA ARG A 179 -6.49 -5.52 -16.11
C ARG A 179 -6.41 -6.34 -17.40
N ASP A 180 -7.52 -6.51 -18.12
CA ASP A 180 -7.55 -7.37 -19.31
C ASP A 180 -6.67 -6.80 -20.43
N THR A 181 -6.69 -5.48 -20.61
CA THR A 181 -5.80 -4.77 -21.55
C THR A 181 -4.34 -4.96 -21.17
N GLN A 182 -3.99 -4.76 -19.88
CA GLN A 182 -2.63 -4.98 -19.39
C GLN A 182 -2.20 -6.44 -19.58
N LYS A 183 -3.08 -7.41 -19.30
CA LYS A 183 -2.80 -8.83 -19.47
C LYS A 183 -2.46 -9.17 -20.92
N ILE A 184 -3.21 -8.65 -21.89
CA ILE A 184 -2.92 -8.84 -23.31
C ILE A 184 -1.56 -8.22 -23.68
N GLN A 185 -1.30 -6.98 -23.26
CA GLN A 185 -0.02 -6.31 -23.53
C GLN A 185 1.19 -7.10 -23.00
N TRP A 186 1.07 -7.67 -21.80
CA TRP A 186 2.13 -8.50 -21.22
C TRP A 186 2.30 -9.82 -21.96
N ILE A 187 1.20 -10.47 -22.36
CA ILE A 187 1.26 -11.68 -23.20
C ILE A 187 1.97 -11.38 -24.53
N ASP A 188 1.64 -10.27 -25.19
CA ASP A 188 2.30 -9.87 -26.44
C ASP A 188 3.80 -9.65 -26.25
N ARG A 189 4.20 -9.01 -25.15
CA ARG A 189 5.61 -8.79 -24.80
C ARG A 189 6.35 -10.11 -24.53
N PHE A 190 5.74 -11.05 -23.81
CA PHE A 190 6.30 -12.40 -23.62
C PHE A 190 6.45 -13.16 -24.94
N ILE A 191 5.46 -13.07 -25.84
CA ILE A 191 5.52 -13.70 -27.16
C ILE A 191 6.66 -13.09 -28.00
N GLU A 192 6.84 -11.78 -27.96
CA GLU A 192 7.94 -11.10 -28.65
C GLU A 192 9.31 -11.54 -28.12
N GLU A 193 9.45 -11.69 -26.81
CA GLU A 193 10.68 -12.22 -26.21
C GLU A 193 10.95 -13.66 -26.67
N LEU A 194 9.95 -14.54 -26.64
CA LEU A 194 10.09 -15.93 -27.14
C LEU A 194 10.47 -15.99 -28.62
N ARG A 195 10.02 -15.04 -29.44
CA ARG A 195 10.36 -14.97 -30.87
C ARG A 195 11.77 -14.46 -31.13
N THR A 196 12.31 -13.63 -30.23
CA THR A 196 13.61 -12.96 -30.41
C THR A 196 14.76 -13.66 -29.69
N ASN A 197 14.45 -14.53 -28.73
CA ASN A 197 15.46 -15.24 -27.95
C ASN A 197 15.95 -16.51 -28.69
N ASP A 198 16.95 -16.35 -29.56
CA ASP A 198 17.61 -17.44 -30.32
C ASP A 198 18.24 -18.55 -29.46
N LYS A 199 18.28 -18.39 -28.13
CA LYS A 199 18.82 -19.39 -27.18
C LYS A 199 17.87 -20.56 -26.88
N TRP A 200 16.62 -20.49 -27.35
CA TRP A 200 15.58 -21.49 -27.07
C TRP A 200 15.30 -22.45 -28.25
N VAL A 201 16.19 -22.49 -29.25
CA VAL A 201 16.21 -23.48 -30.35
C VAL A 201 17.42 -24.40 -30.24
#